data_AF-A0A7H8YW54-F1
#
_entry.id   AF-A0A7H8YW54-F1
#
_cell.length_a   1.000
_cell.length_b   1.000
_cell.length_c   1.000
_cell.angle_alpha   90.00
_cell.angle_beta   90.00
_cell.angle_gamma   90.00
#
_symmetry.space_group_name_H-M   'P 1'
#
loop_
_entity.id
_entity.type
_entity.pdbx_description
1 polymer ?
#
loop_
_entity_poly.entity_id
_entity_poly.type
_entity_poly.pdbx_seq_one_letter_code
_entity_poly.pdbx_strand_id
1 'polypeptide(L)'
;MTQIEKDTILDFASSDISLNEFYKKLPNYQNDNFILQKYLEAIKLKNKEYLSYLRLVPINNISLFEGINRELLCEKWHIENEDIVTLFQFTWNNNIENIPILLKAINNIPEYLQDEISKYSYIKKIIYAIGAQPQPESLLALEKLASETNDIKIKELALHQLEKRKELGRWEYEKNR
;
A
#
# COMPACT_ATOMS: atom_id res chain seq x y z
N MET A 1 -16.13 10.00 12.55
CA MET A 1 -17.20 9.19 11.95
C MET A 1 -18.34 9.02 12.94
N THR A 2 -19.58 9.24 12.51
CA THR A 2 -20.80 9.04 13.28
C THR A 2 -21.15 7.55 13.41
N GLN A 3 -22.00 7.19 14.39
CA GLN A 3 -22.44 5.79 14.53
C GLN A 3 -23.21 5.30 13.30
N ILE A 4 -24.07 6.15 12.72
CA ILE A 4 -24.83 5.83 11.51
C ILE A 4 -23.89 5.52 10.32
N GLU A 5 -22.81 6.29 10.16
CA GLU A 5 -21.79 6.01 9.14
C GLU A 5 -21.13 4.64 9.38
N LYS A 6 -20.71 4.36 10.62
CA LYS A 6 -20.08 3.09 11.00
C LYS A 6 -20.99 1.89 10.70
N ASP A 7 -22.23 1.94 11.18
CA ASP A 7 -23.20 0.85 11.01
C ASP A 7 -23.48 0.60 9.52
N THR A 8 -23.70 1.67 8.75
CA THR A 8 -23.97 1.53 7.31
C THR A 8 -22.77 0.95 6.53
N ILE A 9 -21.54 1.31 6.92
CA ILE A 9 -20.32 0.74 6.32
C ILE A 9 -20.21 -0.74 6.65
N LEU A 10 -20.53 -1.15 7.88
CA LEU A 10 -20.49 -2.57 8.28
C LEU A 10 -21.57 -3.39 7.60
N ASP A 11 -22.80 -2.87 7.50
CA ASP A 11 -23.89 -3.51 6.76
C ASP A 11 -23.44 -3.78 5.30
N PHE A 12 -22.79 -2.80 4.67
CA PHE A 12 -22.29 -2.96 3.30
C PHE A 12 -21.15 -3.98 3.22
N ALA A 13 -20.15 -3.88 4.10
CA ALA A 13 -19.01 -4.79 4.13
C ALA A 13 -19.43 -6.25 4.39
N SER A 14 -20.50 -6.44 5.15
CA SER A 14 -21.09 -7.76 5.47
C SER A 14 -22.07 -8.25 4.39
N SER A 15 -22.27 -7.47 3.32
CA SER A 15 -23.24 -7.74 2.25
C SER A 15 -24.71 -7.76 2.69
N ASP A 16 -25.03 -7.15 3.84
CA ASP A 16 -26.40 -7.00 4.34
C ASP A 16 -27.18 -5.92 3.56
N ILE A 17 -26.47 -4.97 2.95
CA ILE A 17 -27.04 -3.99 2.02
C ILE A 17 -26.27 -3.96 0.70
N SER A 18 -26.98 -3.67 -0.38
CA SER A 18 -26.39 -3.45 -1.70
C SER A 18 -25.64 -2.11 -1.79
N LEU A 19 -24.77 -1.97 -2.80
CA LEU A 19 -24.10 -0.69 -3.09
C LEU A 19 -25.09 0.46 -3.33
N ASN A 20 -26.22 0.17 -3.97
CA ASN A 20 -27.28 1.16 -4.20
C ASN A 20 -27.92 1.62 -2.88
N GLU A 21 -28.14 0.72 -1.93
CA GLU A 21 -28.66 1.04 -0.60
C GLU A 21 -27.63 1.77 0.25
N PHE A 22 -26.36 1.38 0.18
CA PHE A 22 -25.26 2.09 0.81
C PHE A 22 -25.26 3.56 0.40
N TYR A 23 -25.31 3.85 -0.90
CA TYR A 23 -25.34 5.23 -1.38
C TYR A 23 -26.65 5.97 -1.11
N LYS A 24 -27.80 5.29 -0.99
CA LYS A 24 -29.03 5.94 -0.52
C LYS A 24 -28.90 6.43 0.92
N LYS A 25 -28.25 5.63 1.79
CA LYS A 25 -28.01 5.97 3.20
C LYS A 25 -26.87 7.00 3.36
N LEU A 26 -25.81 6.88 2.55
CA LEU A 26 -24.60 7.69 2.60
C LEU A 26 -24.28 8.31 1.22
N PRO A 27 -25.09 9.27 0.73
CA PRO A 27 -24.97 9.77 -0.65
C PRO A 27 -23.64 10.47 -0.95
N ASN A 28 -23.05 11.15 0.03
CA ASN A 28 -21.76 11.83 -0.16
C ASN A 28 -20.60 10.84 -0.43
N TYR A 29 -20.74 9.58 -0.01
CA TYR A 29 -19.73 8.54 -0.26
C TYR A 29 -19.71 8.05 -1.71
N GLN A 30 -20.62 8.54 -2.58
CA GLN A 30 -20.46 8.36 -4.03
C GLN A 30 -19.28 9.18 -4.59
N ASN A 31 -18.89 10.26 -3.91
CA ASN A 31 -17.83 11.15 -4.35
C ASN A 31 -16.51 10.77 -3.67
N ASP A 32 -15.56 10.21 -4.44
CA ASP A 32 -14.25 9.82 -3.90
C ASP A 32 -13.47 10.99 -3.29
N ASN A 33 -13.69 12.24 -3.73
CA ASN A 33 -13.06 13.40 -3.09
C ASN A 33 -13.58 13.62 -1.66
N PHE A 34 -14.85 13.32 -1.40
CA PHE A 34 -15.40 13.36 -0.05
C PHE A 34 -14.76 12.27 0.82
N ILE A 35 -14.60 11.06 0.29
CA ILE A 35 -13.91 9.96 0.98
C ILE A 35 -12.45 10.35 1.26
N LEU A 36 -11.75 10.96 0.30
CA LEU A 36 -10.38 11.42 0.47
C LEU A 36 -10.25 12.44 1.62
N GLN A 37 -11.19 13.39 1.74
CA GLN A 37 -11.22 14.31 2.89
C GLN A 37 -11.39 13.59 4.23
N LYS A 38 -12.17 12.50 4.26
CA LYS A 38 -12.32 11.67 5.45
C LYS A 38 -11.03 10.93 5.82
N TYR A 39 -10.28 10.44 4.83
CA TYR A 39 -8.94 9.88 5.07
C TYR A 39 -7.99 10.93 5.66
N LEU A 40 -7.97 12.15 5.11
CA LEU A 40 -7.14 13.25 5.62
C LEU A 40 -7.51 13.60 7.07
N GLU A 41 -8.80 13.60 7.40
CA GLU A 41 -9.29 13.78 8.77
C GLU A 41 -8.78 12.66 9.70
N ALA A 42 -8.90 11.39 9.28
CA ALA A 42 -8.44 10.25 10.06
C ALA A 42 -6.93 10.29 10.33
N ILE A 43 -6.13 10.69 9.34
CA ILE A 43 -4.67 10.87 9.46
C ILE A 43 -4.35 12.00 10.44
N LYS A 44 -4.98 13.18 10.28
CA LYS A 44 -4.78 14.32 11.17
C LYS A 44 -5.07 13.96 12.63
N LEU A 45 -6.09 13.14 12.86
CA LEU A 45 -6.48 12.68 14.19
C LEU A 45 -5.71 11.44 14.67
N LYS A 46 -4.90 10.81 13.80
CA LYS A 46 -4.27 9.50 14.03
C LYS A 46 -5.28 8.45 14.53
N ASN A 47 -6.48 8.46 13.96
CA ASN A 47 -7.58 7.64 14.43
C ASN A 47 -7.61 6.30 13.68
N LYS A 48 -7.03 5.28 14.29
CA LYS A 48 -6.97 3.90 13.76
C LYS A 48 -8.35 3.34 13.43
N GLU A 49 -9.31 3.51 14.33
CA GLU A 49 -10.67 2.96 14.15
C GLU A 49 -11.36 3.62 12.95
N TYR A 50 -11.25 4.95 12.83
CA TYR A 50 -11.81 5.67 11.71
C TYR A 50 -11.18 5.20 10.39
N LEU A 51 -9.85 5.05 10.34
CA LEU A 51 -9.17 4.51 9.17
C LEU A 51 -9.69 3.11 8.79
N SER A 52 -9.89 2.21 9.76
CA SER A 52 -10.37 0.85 9.45
C SER A 52 -11.77 0.84 8.84
N TYR A 53 -12.68 1.74 9.24
CA TYR A 53 -13.97 1.88 8.57
C TYR A 53 -13.81 2.42 7.14
N LEU A 54 -12.91 3.39 6.92
CA LEU A 54 -12.67 3.94 5.59
C LEU A 54 -12.07 2.92 4.61
N ARG A 55 -11.43 1.86 5.09
CA ARG A 55 -10.94 0.74 4.26
C ARG A 55 -12.06 -0.13 3.70
N LEU A 56 -13.23 -0.11 4.33
CA LEU A 56 -14.40 -0.89 3.93
C LEU A 56 -15.33 -0.12 2.97
N VAL A 57 -15.08 1.18 2.77
CA VAL A 57 -15.87 2.04 1.90
C VAL A 57 -15.60 1.68 0.42
N PRO A 58 -16.63 1.58 -0.43
CA PRO A 58 -16.43 1.39 -1.87
C PRO A 58 -15.77 2.62 -2.49
N ILE A 59 -14.67 2.41 -3.21
CA ILE A 59 -13.90 3.45 -3.89
C ILE A 59 -14.01 3.24 -5.40
N ASN A 60 -14.40 4.27 -6.15
CA ASN A 60 -14.54 4.18 -7.61
C ASN A 60 -13.21 4.47 -8.33
N ASN A 61 -12.47 5.47 -7.86
CA ASN A 61 -11.20 5.90 -8.43
C ASN A 61 -10.07 5.71 -7.40
N ILE A 62 -9.55 4.49 -7.33
CA ILE A 62 -8.48 4.11 -6.41
C ILE A 62 -7.19 4.92 -6.62
N SER A 63 -6.92 5.41 -7.84
CA SER A 63 -5.72 6.21 -8.14
C SER A 63 -5.67 7.52 -7.36
N LEU A 64 -6.82 8.11 -6.98
CA LEU A 64 -6.86 9.31 -6.13
C LEU A 64 -6.24 9.09 -4.74
N PHE A 65 -6.15 7.84 -4.29
CA PHE A 65 -5.69 7.48 -2.96
C PHE A 65 -4.22 7.08 -2.91
N GLU A 66 -3.49 7.08 -4.03
CA GLU A 66 -2.07 6.71 -4.04
C GLU A 66 -1.25 7.58 -3.08
N GLY A 67 -1.39 8.92 -3.21
CA GLY A 67 -0.62 9.88 -2.41
C GLY A 67 -0.85 9.73 -0.90
N ILE A 68 -2.09 9.57 -0.47
CA ILE A 68 -2.42 9.40 0.96
C ILE A 68 -1.92 8.06 1.51
N ASN A 69 -1.85 7.03 0.67
CA ASN A 69 -1.32 5.74 1.09
C ASN A 69 0.22 5.72 1.13
N ARG A 70 0.92 6.62 0.41
CA ARG A 70 2.36 6.84 0.62
C ARG A 70 2.64 7.38 2.03
N GLU A 71 1.80 8.32 2.50
CA GLU A 71 1.89 8.88 3.85
C GLU A 71 1.62 7.79 4.90
N LEU A 72 0.48 7.11 4.80
CA LEU A 72 0.07 6.05 5.72
C LEU A 72 1.10 4.90 5.80
N LEU A 73 1.72 4.50 4.68
CA LEU A 73 2.70 3.41 4.70
C LEU A 73 3.85 3.65 5.71
N CYS A 74 4.19 4.92 5.94
CA CYS A 74 5.25 5.32 6.87
C CYS A 74 4.77 5.56 8.31
N GLU A 75 3.47 5.47 8.58
CA GLU A 75 2.89 5.71 9.89
C GLU A 75 2.81 4.43 10.73
N LYS A 76 2.90 4.60 12.06
CA LYS A 76 2.90 3.49 13.04
C LYS A 76 1.63 3.40 13.90
N TRP A 77 0.70 4.34 13.74
CA TRP A 77 -0.52 4.39 14.57
C TRP A 77 -1.66 3.49 14.07
N HIS A 78 -1.49 2.81 12.93
CA HIS A 78 -2.46 1.88 12.35
C HIS A 78 -1.85 0.52 12.00
N ILE A 79 -2.69 -0.38 11.47
CA ILE A 79 -2.32 -1.76 11.14
C ILE A 79 -2.49 -2.12 9.65
N GLU A 80 -2.77 -1.13 8.80
CA GLU A 80 -3.07 -1.33 7.38
C GLU A 80 -1.83 -1.53 6.48
N ASN A 81 -0.61 -1.57 7.04
CA ASN A 81 0.62 -1.44 6.25
C ASN A 81 0.78 -2.56 5.22
N GLU A 82 0.41 -3.80 5.56
CA GLU A 82 0.49 -4.92 4.61
C GLU A 82 -0.46 -4.76 3.41
N ASP A 83 -1.68 -4.26 3.65
CA ASP A 83 -2.67 -4.02 2.59
C ASP A 83 -2.24 -2.85 1.71
N ILE A 84 -1.67 -1.80 2.31
CA ILE A 84 -1.10 -0.68 1.57
C ILE A 84 0.04 -1.15 0.64
N VAL A 85 0.95 -1.98 1.12
CA VAL A 85 2.04 -2.54 0.28
C VAL A 85 1.47 -3.37 -0.87
N THR A 86 0.40 -4.11 -0.64
CA THR A 86 -0.30 -4.88 -1.68
C THR A 86 -0.81 -3.96 -2.80
N LEU A 87 -1.39 -2.81 -2.45
CA LEU A 87 -1.82 -1.81 -3.43
C LEU A 87 -0.64 -1.26 -4.25
N PHE A 88 0.51 -1.00 -3.64
CA PHE A 88 1.71 -0.57 -4.39
C PHE A 88 2.26 -1.65 -5.32
N GLN A 89 2.09 -2.93 -4.99
CA GLN A 89 2.54 -4.02 -5.86
C GLN A 89 1.64 -4.22 -7.09
N PHE A 90 0.33 -4.11 -6.92
CA PHE A 90 -0.63 -4.54 -7.94
C PHE A 90 -1.40 -3.40 -8.61
N THR A 91 -1.63 -2.29 -7.90
CA THR A 91 -2.47 -1.17 -8.36
C THR A 91 -1.62 0.04 -8.72
N TRP A 92 -0.71 0.46 -7.84
CA TRP A 92 0.16 1.63 -8.00
C TRP A 92 1.61 1.21 -8.27
N ASN A 93 1.80 0.40 -9.33
CA ASN A 93 3.08 -0.18 -9.71
C ASN A 93 3.73 0.47 -10.94
N ASN A 94 3.22 1.64 -11.33
CA ASN A 94 3.64 2.38 -12.52
C ASN A 94 4.21 3.77 -12.18
N ASN A 95 4.55 4.04 -10.92
CA ASN A 95 5.05 5.34 -10.48
C ASN A 95 6.36 5.20 -9.71
N ILE A 96 7.46 5.68 -10.31
CA ILE A 96 8.81 5.61 -9.73
C ILE A 96 8.93 6.30 -8.36
N GLU A 97 8.06 7.27 -8.08
CA GLU A 97 8.03 7.99 -6.79
C GLU A 97 7.61 7.08 -5.62
N ASN A 98 7.06 5.89 -5.89
CA ASN A 98 6.74 4.91 -4.87
C ASN A 98 7.99 4.21 -4.31
N ILE A 99 9.06 4.12 -5.11
CA ILE A 99 10.28 3.37 -4.74
C ILE A 99 10.92 3.93 -3.46
N PRO A 100 11.19 5.24 -3.30
CA PRO A 100 11.75 5.78 -2.06
C PRO A 100 10.86 5.53 -0.83
N ILE A 101 9.54 5.56 -1.00
CA ILE A 101 8.58 5.33 0.09
C ILE A 101 8.61 3.87 0.55
N LEU A 102 8.64 2.93 -0.41
CA LEU A 102 8.78 1.50 -0.13
C LEU A 102 10.13 1.19 0.54
N LEU A 103 11.24 1.77 0.07
CA LEU A 103 12.55 1.63 0.72
C LEU A 103 12.53 2.17 2.16
N LYS A 104 11.88 3.30 2.39
CA LYS A 104 11.70 3.86 3.74
C LYS A 104 10.90 2.91 4.64
N ALA A 105 9.90 2.21 4.11
CA ALA A 105 9.08 1.27 4.86
C ALA A 105 9.88 0.05 5.37
N ILE A 106 10.91 -0.42 4.64
CA ILE A 106 11.81 -1.50 5.10
C ILE A 106 12.51 -1.12 6.40
N ASN A 107 12.90 0.15 6.55
CA ASN A 107 13.58 0.65 7.74
C ASN A 107 12.63 1.11 8.85
N ASN A 108 11.33 1.10 8.58
CA ASN A 108 10.31 1.68 9.46
C ASN A 108 9.20 0.68 9.77
N ILE A 109 9.58 -0.54 10.14
CA ILE A 109 8.66 -1.63 10.44
C ILE A 109 7.74 -1.25 11.62
N PRO A 110 6.40 -1.34 11.47
CA PRO A 110 5.44 -1.11 12.56
C PRO A 110 5.65 -2.07 13.74
N GLU A 111 5.28 -1.63 14.96
CA GLU A 111 5.49 -2.41 16.19
C GLU A 111 4.78 -3.77 16.17
N TYR A 112 3.57 -3.84 15.61
CA TYR A 112 2.78 -5.08 15.50
C TYR A 112 3.37 -6.12 14.53
N LEU A 113 4.42 -5.76 13.79
CA LEU A 113 5.12 -6.64 12.84
C LEU A 113 6.59 -6.90 13.27
N GLN A 114 6.97 -6.60 14.52
CA GLN A 114 8.37 -6.71 14.95
C GLN A 114 8.81 -8.14 15.29
N ASP A 115 7.87 -9.08 15.48
CA ASP A 115 8.26 -10.49 15.60
C ASP A 115 8.95 -10.97 14.31
N GLU A 116 9.88 -11.91 14.45
CA GLU A 116 10.77 -12.29 13.37
C GLU A 116 10.00 -12.76 12.11
N ILE A 117 8.92 -13.52 12.30
CA ILE A 117 8.16 -14.11 11.20
C ILE A 117 7.39 -13.00 10.46
N SER A 118 6.63 -12.19 11.19
CA SER A 118 5.83 -11.11 10.60
C SER A 118 6.71 -10.04 9.95
N LYS A 119 7.84 -9.69 10.59
CA LYS A 119 8.81 -8.72 10.07
C LYS A 119 9.29 -9.09 8.67
N TYR A 120 9.81 -10.30 8.50
CA TYR A 120 10.36 -10.71 7.21
C TYR A 120 9.26 -11.01 6.17
N SER A 121 8.07 -11.45 6.60
CA SER A 121 6.90 -11.54 5.73
C SER A 121 6.55 -10.17 5.12
N TYR A 122 6.48 -9.14 5.96
CA TYR A 122 6.18 -7.78 5.53
C TYR A 122 7.29 -7.19 4.65
N ILE A 123 8.57 -7.34 5.03
CA ILE A 123 9.71 -6.89 4.21
C ILE A 123 9.69 -7.55 2.83
N LYS A 124 9.39 -8.86 2.76
CA LYS A 124 9.26 -9.58 1.48
C LYS A 124 8.18 -8.94 0.59
N LYS A 125 7.02 -8.60 1.14
CA LYS A 125 5.96 -7.88 0.40
C LYS A 125 6.47 -6.54 -0.13
N ILE A 126 7.19 -5.77 0.69
CA ILE A 126 7.76 -4.48 0.26
C ILE A 126 8.75 -4.66 -0.89
N ILE A 127 9.68 -5.62 -0.79
CA ILE A 127 10.67 -5.90 -1.84
C ILE A 127 9.98 -6.33 -3.15
N TYR A 128 8.90 -7.11 -3.04
CA TYR A 128 8.10 -7.51 -4.20
C TYR A 128 7.40 -6.31 -4.85
N ALA A 129 6.87 -5.39 -4.03
CA ALA A 129 6.28 -4.14 -4.49
C ALA A 129 7.33 -3.23 -5.17
N ILE A 130 8.55 -3.12 -4.63
CA ILE A 130 9.67 -2.39 -5.27
C ILE A 130 9.94 -2.97 -6.65
N GLY A 131 10.11 -4.30 -6.76
CA GLY A 131 10.36 -4.93 -8.05
C GLY A 131 9.20 -4.79 -9.04
N ALA A 132 7.98 -4.49 -8.57
CA ALA A 132 6.84 -4.23 -9.44
C ALA A 132 6.80 -2.81 -10.01
N GLN A 133 7.53 -1.86 -9.42
CA GLN A 133 7.63 -0.49 -9.90
C GLN A 133 8.36 -0.42 -11.26
N PRO A 134 8.27 0.71 -11.99
CA PRO A 134 8.90 0.86 -13.30
C PRO A 134 10.41 0.57 -13.29
N GLN A 135 10.91 0.09 -14.43
CA GLN A 135 12.32 -0.10 -14.70
C GLN A 135 12.85 1.10 -15.52
N PRO A 136 14.14 1.45 -15.39
CA PRO A 136 15.20 0.74 -14.66
C PRO A 136 15.25 0.98 -13.15
N GLU A 137 14.49 1.94 -12.62
CA GLU A 137 14.61 2.43 -11.24
C GLU A 137 14.38 1.34 -10.19
N SER A 138 13.41 0.43 -10.43
CA SER A 138 13.15 -0.69 -9.52
C SER A 138 14.32 -1.65 -9.42
N LEU A 139 15.03 -1.92 -10.52
CA LEU A 139 16.21 -2.79 -10.52
C LEU A 139 17.38 -2.13 -9.78
N LEU A 140 17.64 -0.86 -10.06
CA LEU A 140 18.69 -0.09 -9.38
C LEU A 140 18.44 -0.02 -7.86
N ALA A 141 17.18 0.15 -7.45
CA ALA A 141 16.81 0.15 -6.04
C ALA A 141 17.06 -1.21 -5.36
N LEU A 142 16.73 -2.33 -6.04
CA LEU A 142 16.98 -3.67 -5.52
C LEU A 142 18.48 -4.00 -5.47
N GLU A 143 19.25 -3.61 -6.49
CA GLU A 143 20.71 -3.77 -6.51
C GLU A 143 21.36 -3.01 -5.35
N LYS A 144 20.98 -1.74 -5.17
CA LYS A 144 21.45 -0.92 -4.06
C LYS A 144 21.10 -1.53 -2.71
N LEU A 145 19.85 -1.97 -2.53
CA LEU A 145 19.39 -2.63 -1.30
C LEU A 145 20.23 -3.89 -0.99
N ALA A 146 20.49 -4.72 -2.00
CA ALA A 146 21.30 -5.94 -1.85
C ALA A 146 22.78 -5.67 -1.54
N SER A 147 23.34 -4.55 -2.04
CA SER A 147 24.74 -4.18 -1.81
C SER A 147 24.98 -3.49 -0.48
N GLU A 148 24.01 -2.72 0.02
CA GLU A 148 24.18 -1.86 1.20
C GLU A 148 23.66 -2.48 2.50
N THR A 149 22.76 -3.47 2.44
CA THR A 149 22.22 -4.12 3.63
C THR A 149 23.21 -5.13 4.23
N ASN A 150 23.31 -5.12 5.57
CA ASN A 150 24.00 -6.17 6.34
C ASN A 150 23.05 -7.32 6.74
N ASP A 151 21.74 -7.17 6.50
CA ASP A 151 20.75 -8.20 6.80
C ASP A 151 20.70 -9.24 5.66
N ILE A 152 21.18 -10.45 5.97
CA ILE A 152 21.30 -11.55 5.00
C ILE A 152 19.95 -11.90 4.37
N LYS A 153 18.85 -11.91 5.15
CA LYS A 153 17.52 -12.26 4.64
C LYS A 153 17.01 -11.19 3.68
N ILE A 154 17.23 -9.90 3.99
CA ILE A 154 16.88 -8.79 3.09
C ILE A 154 17.68 -8.89 1.78
N LYS A 155 18.99 -9.17 1.89
CA LYS A 155 19.87 -9.33 0.73
C LYS A 155 19.40 -10.46 -0.19
N GLU A 156 19.11 -11.64 0.37
CA GLU A 156 18.61 -12.79 -0.38
C GLU A 156 17.27 -12.49 -1.07
N LEU A 157 16.34 -11.82 -0.38
CA LEU A 157 15.06 -11.42 -0.95
C LEU A 157 15.22 -10.44 -2.13
N ALA A 158 16.13 -9.46 -2.01
CA ALA A 158 16.40 -8.50 -3.08
C ALA A 158 17.05 -9.18 -4.31
N LEU A 159 18.04 -10.04 -4.09
CA LEU A 159 18.69 -10.81 -5.17
C LEU A 159 17.70 -11.74 -5.88
N HIS A 160 16.88 -12.47 -5.13
CA HIS A 160 15.84 -13.32 -5.68
C HIS A 160 14.85 -12.53 -6.55
N GLN A 161 14.45 -11.34 -6.11
CA GLN A 161 13.56 -10.49 -6.89
C GLN A 161 14.24 -9.95 -8.17
N LEU A 162 15.54 -9.64 -8.13
CA LEU A 162 16.31 -9.26 -9.32
C LEU A 162 16.37 -10.40 -10.35
N GLU A 163 16.66 -11.62 -9.92
CA GLU A 163 16.67 -12.82 -10.78
C GLU A 163 15.31 -13.02 -11.45
N LYS A 164 14.24 -13.02 -10.65
CA LYS A 164 12.87 -13.14 -11.16
C LYS A 164 12.53 -12.06 -12.20
N ARG A 165 12.98 -10.82 -12.01
CA ARG A 165 12.71 -9.72 -12.96
C ARG A 165 13.55 -9.81 -14.24
N LYS A 166 14.72 -10.44 -14.19
CA LYS A 166 15.51 -10.79 -15.40
C LYS A 166 14.81 -11.91 -16.19
N GLU A 167 14.30 -12.93 -15.51
CA GLU A 167 13.58 -14.06 -16.13
C GLU A 167 12.26 -13.65 -16.78
N LEU A 168 11.51 -12.73 -16.14
CA LEU A 168 10.22 -12.25 -16.66
C LEU A 168 10.32 -11.28 -17.86
N GLY A 169 11.53 -11.04 -18.39
CA GLY A 169 11.69 -10.52 -19.75
C GLY A 169 11.17 -9.09 -20.01
N ARG A 170 11.40 -8.13 -19.09
CA ARG A 170 11.26 -6.69 -19.41
C ARG A 170 12.60 -6.00 -19.70
N TRP A 171 13.58 -6.74 -20.20
CA TRP A 171 14.89 -6.22 -20.61
C TRP A 171 14.94 -5.69 -22.05
N GLU A 172 13.80 -5.48 -22.73
CA GLU A 172 13.79 -5.22 -24.19
C GLU A 172 13.19 -3.89 -24.69
N TYR A 173 12.83 -2.90 -23.85
CA TYR A 173 12.25 -1.67 -24.42
C TYR A 173 13.14 -0.43 -24.53
N GLU A 174 14.23 -0.29 -23.75
CA GLU A 174 14.98 1.00 -23.74
C GLU A 174 16.50 0.86 -23.67
N LYS A 175 17.08 -0.07 -24.44
CA LYS A 175 18.49 0.05 -24.88
C LYS A 175 18.65 0.31 -26.39
N ASN A 176 17.54 0.42 -27.13
CA ASN A 176 17.51 0.62 -28.59
C ASN A 176 16.67 1.84 -29.02
N ARG A 177 16.71 2.95 -28.27
CA ARG A 177 16.30 4.27 -28.79
C ARG A 177 17.43 5.26 -28.70
#